data_AF-A0A8C9HZG7-F1
#
_entry.id   AF-A0A8C9HZG7-F1
#
_cell.length_a   1.000
_cell.length_b   1.000
_cell.length_c   1.000
_cell.angle_alpha   90.00
_cell.angle_beta   90.00
_cell.angle_gamma   90.00
#
_symmetry.space_group_name_H-M   'P 1'
#
loop_
_entity.id
_entity.type
_entity.pdbx_description
1 polymer ?
#
loop_
_entity_poly.entity_id
_entity_poly.type
_entity_poly.pdbx_seq_one_letter_code
_entity_poly.pdbx_strand_id
1 'polypeptide(L)'
;MPFFSLTPLPTILPYKKKIINIIKKEYCNKSKNIFFPVVHYLSYLKYNNNCKGNKSNNCINSTYNNSKNLLIKNRFFSCNSKESEKDLSSIKMTSTVPQVVSLDPVTLPIVYQTPIDSMKIEINELNNVLVNADEGLLVFLVKPGDHGSNNNSGPNSLITIKTKTNDPCVNEFLTAENIDNFNGKLGNSKLFCIKNSQKKYINIAYIGSICSNELSEFEIRTIVSSLVNLVHENKFNKMSIIFEIDLSANLFRFFLETFFYEYMIDERFKSLDKVMNVHNLKELFINISNGTELGKELEKARTYFFGTYYASQLIAAPSNYCNPISLSNVAVELAEKLNLNCKILGIKEIEELKMGSYLSVGKGSMYPHRFIHLSYKGKGEIKKKIALVGKGITFDSGGYNLKASPGSMIDLMKFDMSGCAAVLGCAYCIGTLKPENIEVHFLSAVCENMVSKNAYRPGDIITASNGKTIEVGNTDAEGRLTLADALVYAEKIGVDYIIDIATLTGAMLYSLGTASAGVFSNNDKLINKLYNSSKTSNEPIWQLPIIHEYRSSLNSKYADINNVSSSVKASSIVATLFLKEFVHSTPWAHIDIAGVAWNFKTRKPRGFGVRLLTEFVINNAI
;
A
#
# COMPACT_ATOMS: atom_id res chain seq x y z
N MET A 1 -5.36 -48.75 -22.62
CA MET A 1 -6.61 -49.51 -22.42
C MET A 1 -7.10 -49.27 -20.99
N PRO A 2 -8.40 -49.07 -20.72
CA PRO A 2 -9.52 -48.64 -21.58
C PRO A 2 -10.02 -47.23 -21.19
N PHE A 3 -10.22 -46.29 -22.14
CA PHE A 3 -11.47 -45.97 -22.86
C PHE A 3 -12.72 -45.83 -21.96
N PHE A 4 -13.06 -44.58 -21.61
CA PHE A 4 -14.41 -44.17 -21.20
C PHE A 4 -15.05 -43.37 -22.33
N SER A 5 -16.25 -43.80 -22.71
CA SER A 5 -17.12 -43.26 -23.75
C SER A 5 -17.70 -41.90 -23.38
N LEU A 6 -17.58 -40.93 -24.29
CA LEU A 6 -18.29 -39.64 -24.23
C LEU A 6 -19.75 -39.83 -24.67
N THR A 7 -20.70 -39.52 -23.78
CA THR A 7 -22.10 -39.24 -24.13
C THR A 7 -22.25 -37.75 -24.50
N PRO A 8 -23.08 -37.40 -25.49
CA PRO A 8 -23.21 -36.00 -25.93
C PRO A 8 -24.15 -35.20 -25.03
N LEU A 9 -23.75 -33.96 -24.69
CA LEU A 9 -24.62 -32.98 -24.03
C LEU A 9 -25.77 -32.52 -24.94
N PRO A 10 -26.98 -32.26 -24.40
CA PRO A 10 -28.08 -31.72 -25.18
C PRO A 10 -27.91 -30.22 -25.43
N THR A 11 -28.17 -29.82 -26.67
CA THR A 11 -28.26 -28.47 -27.22
C THR A 11 -29.16 -27.53 -26.43
N ILE A 12 -28.61 -26.43 -25.92
CA ILE A 12 -29.37 -25.29 -25.38
C ILE A 12 -29.74 -24.35 -26.54
N LEU A 13 -30.92 -24.55 -27.10
CA LEU A 13 -31.64 -23.58 -27.93
C LEU A 13 -33.13 -23.66 -27.56
N PRO A 14 -33.58 -22.86 -26.58
CA PRO A 14 -34.56 -21.83 -26.92
C PRO A 14 -34.54 -20.63 -25.94
N TYR A 15 -33.51 -19.77 -25.99
CA TYR A 15 -33.53 -18.48 -25.26
C TYR A 15 -33.21 -17.24 -26.10
N LYS A 16 -33.04 -17.40 -27.42
CA LYS A 16 -32.69 -16.30 -28.33
C LYS A 16 -33.89 -15.50 -28.88
N LYS A 17 -35.12 -16.04 -28.81
CA LYS A 17 -36.33 -15.36 -29.34
C LYS A 17 -37.09 -14.48 -28.33
N LYS A 18 -36.82 -14.59 -27.02
CA LYS A 18 -37.54 -13.81 -25.99
C LYS A 18 -36.87 -12.47 -25.65
N ILE A 19 -35.56 -12.35 -25.83
CA ILE A 19 -34.79 -11.13 -25.52
C ILE A 19 -34.86 -10.09 -26.66
N ILE A 20 -34.95 -10.53 -27.93
CA ILE A 20 -35.03 -9.63 -29.09
C ILE A 20 -36.38 -8.87 -29.16
N ASN A 21 -37.46 -9.44 -28.61
CA ASN A 21 -38.77 -8.78 -28.59
C ASN A 21 -38.96 -7.80 -27.42
N ILE A 22 -38.13 -7.86 -26.38
CA ILE A 22 -38.16 -6.89 -25.26
C ILE A 22 -37.38 -5.62 -25.66
N ILE A 23 -36.23 -5.79 -26.32
CA ILE A 23 -35.37 -4.65 -26.75
C ILE A 23 -36.04 -3.81 -27.86
N LYS A 24 -36.88 -4.40 -28.71
CA LYS A 24 -37.63 -3.65 -29.74
C LYS A 24 -38.81 -2.85 -29.20
N LYS A 25 -39.27 -3.08 -27.97
CA LYS A 25 -40.46 -2.41 -27.42
C LYS A 25 -40.12 -1.18 -26.55
N GLU A 26 -38.91 -1.09 -26.00
CA GLU A 26 -38.48 0.05 -25.18
C GLU A 26 -37.77 1.18 -25.96
N TYR A 27 -37.24 0.92 -27.16
CA TYR A 27 -36.53 1.95 -27.94
C TYR A 27 -37.41 2.80 -28.88
N CYS A 28 -38.71 2.53 -28.98
CA CYS A 28 -39.62 3.28 -29.88
C CYS A 28 -40.38 4.44 -29.23
N ASN A 29 -40.17 4.77 -27.95
CA ASN A 29 -41.05 5.73 -27.25
C ASN A 29 -40.38 6.94 -26.57
N LYS A 30 -39.12 7.27 -26.87
CA LYS A 30 -38.52 8.56 -26.45
C LYS A 30 -37.62 9.15 -27.54
N SER A 31 -38.23 9.58 -28.64
CA SER A 31 -37.58 10.45 -29.62
C SER A 31 -38.61 11.40 -30.23
N LYS A 32 -39.01 12.43 -29.47
CA LYS A 32 -39.58 13.66 -30.04
C LYS A 32 -39.13 14.85 -29.20
N ASN A 33 -38.54 15.81 -29.90
CA ASN A 33 -38.14 17.16 -29.48
C ASN A 33 -36.87 17.24 -28.64
N ILE A 34 -35.76 17.67 -29.26
CA ILE A 34 -35.09 18.93 -28.94
C ILE A 34 -34.20 19.32 -30.15
N PHE A 35 -34.42 20.56 -30.60
CA PHE A 35 -33.79 21.22 -31.73
C PHE A 35 -32.30 21.53 -31.46
N PHE A 36 -31.46 21.40 -32.48
CA PHE A 36 -30.13 22.01 -32.55
C PHE A 36 -30.25 23.49 -32.91
N PRO A 37 -29.41 24.36 -32.33
CA PRO A 37 -28.85 25.47 -33.06
C PRO A 37 -27.32 25.37 -33.11
N VAL A 38 -26.81 25.28 -34.34
CA VAL A 38 -25.43 25.59 -34.71
C VAL A 38 -25.37 27.08 -35.04
N VAL A 39 -24.80 27.93 -34.17
CA VAL A 39 -24.28 29.26 -34.54
C VAL A 39 -23.18 29.70 -33.55
N HIS A 40 -22.00 30.02 -34.10
CA HIS A 40 -20.87 30.86 -33.67
C HIS A 40 -20.48 31.01 -32.18
N TYR A 41 -19.21 30.70 -31.86
CA TYR A 41 -18.36 31.57 -31.03
C TYR A 41 -16.88 31.40 -31.41
N LEU A 42 -16.41 32.29 -32.29
CA LEU A 42 -15.01 32.71 -32.38
C LEU A 42 -14.93 34.11 -31.78
N SER A 43 -13.76 34.45 -31.22
CA SER A 43 -13.36 35.73 -30.61
C SER A 43 -13.65 35.90 -29.13
N TYR A 44 -12.61 35.72 -28.30
CA TYR A 44 -12.22 36.64 -27.24
C TYR A 44 -10.87 36.19 -26.71
N LEU A 45 -9.78 36.82 -27.16
CA LEU A 45 -8.48 36.94 -26.46
C LEU A 45 -7.53 37.78 -27.35
N LYS A 46 -7.62 39.11 -27.23
CA LYS A 46 -6.54 40.06 -27.52
C LYS A 46 -6.88 41.43 -26.92
N TYR A 47 -5.86 42.04 -26.31
CA TYR A 47 -5.80 43.32 -25.59
C TYR A 47 -6.36 43.28 -24.14
N ASN A 48 -5.62 43.68 -23.09
CA ASN A 48 -4.60 44.73 -23.05
C ASN A 48 -3.49 44.50 -21.99
N ASN A 49 -2.32 45.03 -22.31
CA ASN A 49 -1.08 45.10 -21.52
C ASN A 49 -1.12 46.21 -20.45
N ASN A 50 -0.13 46.13 -19.55
CA ASN A 50 0.48 47.19 -18.72
C ASN A 50 -0.16 47.54 -17.37
N CYS A 51 0.56 47.23 -16.30
CA CYS A 51 1.12 48.26 -15.41
C CYS A 51 2.30 47.72 -14.58
N LYS A 52 3.43 48.44 -14.68
CA LYS A 52 4.66 48.27 -13.90
C LYS A 52 4.52 48.98 -12.54
N GLY A 53 5.09 48.33 -11.52
CA GLY A 53 5.81 48.86 -10.34
C GLY A 53 5.38 50.16 -9.64
N ASN A 54 5.25 50.08 -8.31
CA ASN A 54 6.03 50.95 -7.42
C ASN A 54 6.12 50.43 -5.97
N LYS A 55 7.29 50.67 -5.38
CA LYS A 55 7.67 50.43 -3.99
C LYS A 55 6.96 51.41 -3.03
N SER A 56 6.68 50.98 -1.81
CA SER A 56 6.85 51.84 -0.62
C SER A 56 6.94 51.01 0.67
N ASN A 57 7.95 51.35 1.48
CA ASN A 57 8.13 50.96 2.88
C ASN A 57 7.28 51.87 3.77
N ASN A 58 6.81 51.33 4.92
CA ASN A 58 6.75 51.92 6.27
C ASN A 58 5.83 51.02 7.13
N CYS A 59 6.33 50.24 8.10
CA CYS A 59 6.76 50.59 9.46
C CYS A 59 5.65 51.09 10.41
N ILE A 60 5.39 50.27 11.45
CA ILE A 60 5.23 50.57 12.90
C ILE A 60 3.87 50.26 13.57
N ASN A 61 3.97 49.34 14.56
CA ASN A 61 3.23 49.13 15.83
C ASN A 61 1.71 48.92 15.81
N SER A 62 1.06 48.18 16.71
CA SER A 62 1.40 47.27 17.83
C SER A 62 0.05 46.78 18.37
N THR A 63 -0.09 45.52 18.78
CA THR A 63 -0.77 45.13 20.04
C THR A 63 -0.70 43.62 20.24
N TYR A 64 -0.17 43.26 21.40
CA TYR A 64 -0.21 41.94 22.02
C TYR A 64 -1.67 41.53 22.29
N ASN A 65 -2.03 40.28 21.97
CA ASN A 65 -2.97 39.52 22.78
C ASN A 65 -2.72 38.02 22.66
N ASN A 66 -2.55 37.40 23.83
CA ASN A 66 -2.28 35.99 24.04
C ASN A 66 -3.45 35.11 23.60
N SER A 67 -3.23 34.25 22.62
CA SER A 67 -3.90 32.95 22.51
C SER A 67 -2.96 32.00 21.77
N LYS A 68 -2.50 30.95 22.45
CA LYS A 68 -1.71 29.88 21.83
C LYS A 68 -2.62 29.02 20.96
N ASN A 69 -2.97 29.54 19.79
CA ASN A 69 -3.40 28.75 18.65
C ASN A 69 -2.15 28.25 17.94
N LEU A 70 -1.88 26.94 18.01
CA LEU A 70 -0.89 26.30 17.15
C LEU A 70 -1.46 26.27 15.72
N LEU A 71 -1.33 27.40 15.02
CA LEU A 71 -1.61 27.53 13.60
C LEU A 71 -0.57 26.70 12.86
N ILE A 72 -1.03 25.56 12.33
CA ILE A 72 -0.32 24.68 11.41
C ILE A 72 0.08 25.52 10.19
N LYS A 73 1.34 25.94 10.13
CA LYS A 73 1.91 26.51 8.90
C LYS A 73 2.00 25.39 7.86
N ASN A 74 1.38 25.64 6.71
CA ASN A 74 1.46 24.89 5.46
C ASN A 74 2.78 24.13 5.31
N ARG A 75 2.69 22.79 5.29
CA ARG A 75 3.81 21.86 5.17
C ARG A 75 4.38 21.73 3.75
N PHE A 76 4.36 22.80 2.97
CA PHE A 76 5.14 22.91 1.74
C PHE A 76 5.68 24.35 1.61
N PHE A 77 7.02 24.43 1.44
CA PHE A 77 7.87 25.61 1.24
C PHE A 77 8.37 26.38 2.47
N SER A 78 9.64 26.11 2.83
CA SER A 78 10.64 27.16 3.00
C SER A 78 12.02 26.62 2.62
N CYS A 79 12.44 26.82 1.36
CA CYS A 79 13.86 26.71 1.00
C CYS A 79 14.58 27.91 1.59
N ASN A 80 15.18 27.74 2.77
CA ASN A 80 16.30 28.60 3.17
C ASN A 80 17.57 27.93 2.64
N SER A 81 17.95 28.31 1.42
CA SER A 81 19.25 28.02 0.86
C SER A 81 20.29 28.90 1.54
N LYS A 82 21.01 28.32 2.50
CA LYS A 82 22.39 28.66 2.88
C LYS A 82 22.84 27.67 3.95
N GLU A 83 23.30 26.51 3.50
CA GLU A 83 24.49 25.80 4.00
C GLU A 83 24.61 24.40 3.36
N SER A 84 25.82 24.07 2.93
CA SER A 84 26.30 22.89 2.21
C SER A 84 25.91 22.76 0.72
N GLU A 85 26.71 23.37 -0.14
CA GLU A 85 26.98 22.87 -1.49
C GLU A 85 27.63 21.49 -1.38
N LYS A 86 26.83 20.43 -1.46
CA LYS A 86 27.27 19.12 -1.97
C LYS A 86 26.55 18.91 -3.29
N ASP A 87 27.27 18.43 -4.31
CA ASP A 87 26.80 18.15 -5.66
C ASP A 87 25.41 17.48 -5.70
N LEU A 88 24.35 18.28 -5.82
CA LEU A 88 23.00 17.86 -6.23
C LEU A 88 22.78 18.10 -7.74
N SER A 89 23.82 18.47 -8.48
CA SER A 89 23.80 18.81 -9.91
C SER A 89 23.64 17.61 -10.85
N SER A 90 23.63 16.38 -10.34
CA SER A 90 23.65 15.15 -11.14
C SER A 90 22.31 14.39 -11.24
N ILE A 91 21.25 14.84 -10.56
CA ILE A 91 19.95 14.15 -10.60
C ILE A 91 19.13 14.71 -11.75
N LYS A 92 19.37 14.17 -12.96
CA LYS A 92 18.48 14.38 -14.11
C LYS A 92 17.40 13.30 -14.06
N MET A 93 16.14 13.64 -14.31
CA MET A 93 15.20 12.65 -14.87
C MET A 93 15.78 12.20 -16.22
N THR A 94 16.42 11.04 -16.26
CA THR A 94 17.38 10.72 -17.33
C THR A 94 16.81 9.92 -18.50
N SER A 95 15.60 9.35 -18.42
CA SER A 95 15.14 8.38 -19.41
C SER A 95 13.73 8.64 -19.94
N THR A 96 13.63 8.93 -21.23
CA THR A 96 12.36 8.95 -21.98
C THR A 96 11.73 7.56 -21.98
N VAL A 97 10.45 7.46 -21.63
CA VAL A 97 9.69 6.20 -21.74
C VAL A 97 9.45 5.90 -23.23
N PRO A 98 9.92 4.77 -23.77
CA PRO A 98 9.62 4.35 -25.14
C PRO A 98 8.12 4.15 -25.34
N GLN A 99 7.62 4.50 -26.51
CA GLN A 99 6.22 4.35 -26.89
C GLN A 99 6.14 3.50 -28.17
N VAL A 100 5.12 2.63 -28.26
CA VAL A 100 4.77 1.96 -29.52
C VAL A 100 3.89 2.89 -30.36
N VAL A 101 2.97 3.59 -29.71
CA VAL A 101 2.09 4.61 -30.29
C VAL A 101 2.11 5.88 -29.45
N SER A 102 1.82 7.02 -30.06
CA SER A 102 1.83 8.33 -29.36
C SER A 102 0.86 8.43 -28.17
N LEU A 103 -0.12 7.53 -28.09
CA LEU A 103 -1.10 7.46 -27.00
C LEU A 103 -0.61 6.66 -25.78
N ASP A 104 0.51 5.94 -25.89
CA ASP A 104 1.09 5.21 -24.77
C ASP A 104 1.54 6.20 -23.68
N PRO A 105 1.25 5.95 -22.39
CA PRO A 105 1.59 6.89 -21.34
C PRO A 105 3.10 6.93 -21.09
N VAL A 106 3.64 8.15 -20.96
CA VAL A 106 5.08 8.38 -20.66
C VAL A 106 5.34 8.79 -19.21
N THR A 107 4.27 8.93 -18.42
CA THR A 107 4.33 9.30 -17.01
C THR A 107 3.45 8.37 -16.18
N LEU A 108 3.94 7.96 -15.02
CA LEU A 108 3.16 7.27 -14.02
C LEU A 108 2.50 8.32 -13.09
N PRO A 109 1.17 8.51 -13.11
CA PRO A 109 0.53 9.51 -12.27
C PRO A 109 0.61 9.13 -10.80
N ILE A 110 1.10 10.04 -9.95
CA ILE A 110 1.16 9.89 -8.49
C ILE A 110 0.43 11.06 -7.83
N VAL A 111 -0.47 10.74 -6.91
CA VAL A 111 -1.16 11.69 -6.05
C VAL A 111 -0.40 11.78 -4.73
N TYR A 112 0.35 12.88 -4.55
CA TYR A 112 1.08 13.17 -3.33
C TYR A 112 0.25 13.89 -2.27
N GLN A 113 -0.67 14.76 -2.69
CA GLN A 113 -1.60 15.45 -1.79
C GLN A 113 -2.94 14.75 -1.84
N THR A 114 -3.37 14.22 -0.71
CA THR A 114 -4.60 13.45 -0.54
C THR A 114 -5.61 14.25 0.30
N PRO A 115 -6.91 13.93 0.24
CA PRO A 115 -7.90 14.52 1.13
C PRO A 115 -7.56 14.34 2.63
N ILE A 116 -6.84 13.27 2.98
CA ILE A 116 -6.41 13.00 4.36
C ILE A 116 -5.49 14.12 4.86
N ASP A 117 -4.60 14.67 4.03
CA ASP A 117 -3.67 15.74 4.42
C ASP A 117 -4.39 17.02 4.85
N SER A 118 -5.57 17.28 4.28
CA SER A 118 -6.40 18.45 4.62
C SER A 118 -7.38 18.21 5.77
N MET A 119 -7.55 16.97 6.21
CA MET A 119 -8.48 16.62 7.29
C MET A 119 -7.95 17.09 8.63
N LYS A 120 -8.69 17.95 9.33
CA LYS A 120 -8.39 18.35 10.71
C LYS A 120 -8.78 17.19 11.63
N ILE A 121 -7.80 16.66 12.37
CA ILE A 121 -8.02 15.55 13.30
C ILE A 121 -7.69 16.03 14.71
N GLU A 122 -8.61 15.84 15.64
CA GLU A 122 -8.46 16.19 17.04
C GLU A 122 -8.70 14.94 17.90
N ILE A 123 -7.74 14.61 18.76
CA ILE A 123 -7.77 13.42 19.60
C ILE A 123 -7.89 13.89 21.05
N ASN A 124 -9.00 13.52 21.67
CA ASN A 124 -9.46 14.00 22.96
C ASN A 124 -9.49 12.88 24.00
N GLU A 125 -9.25 13.27 25.25
CA GLU A 125 -9.43 12.39 26.40
C GLU A 125 -10.93 12.13 26.61
N LEU A 126 -11.30 10.86 26.81
CA LEU A 126 -12.70 10.48 27.03
C LEU A 126 -13.24 10.94 28.41
N ASN A 127 -12.35 11.22 29.37
CA ASN A 127 -12.71 11.55 30.74
C ASN A 127 -13.46 12.89 30.85
N ASN A 128 -14.74 12.85 31.24
CA ASN A 128 -15.59 14.00 31.59
C ASN A 128 -15.75 15.10 30.53
N VAL A 129 -15.36 14.87 29.28
CA VAL A 129 -15.67 15.78 28.17
C VAL A 129 -17.01 15.36 27.58
N LEU A 130 -17.99 16.25 27.68
CA LEU A 130 -19.29 16.05 27.06
C LEU A 130 -19.13 16.18 25.53
N VAL A 131 -19.30 15.07 24.80
CA VAL A 131 -19.22 15.02 23.33
C VAL A 131 -20.25 15.98 22.72
N ASN A 132 -19.85 16.77 21.71
CA ASN A 132 -20.69 17.81 21.15
C ASN A 132 -21.69 17.26 20.13
N ALA A 133 -22.98 17.35 20.45
CA ALA A 133 -24.04 16.86 19.57
C ALA A 133 -24.27 17.71 18.30
N ASP A 134 -23.54 18.81 18.07
CA ASP A 134 -23.61 19.56 16.81
C ASP A 134 -22.70 18.98 15.70
N GLU A 135 -22.06 17.83 15.95
CA GLU A 135 -21.22 17.10 15.00
C GLU A 135 -22.09 16.24 14.06
N GLY A 136 -21.82 16.30 12.75
CA GLY A 136 -22.72 15.72 11.73
C GLY A 136 -23.00 14.23 11.88
N LEU A 137 -22.03 13.48 12.41
CA LEU A 137 -22.12 12.06 12.72
C LEU A 137 -21.36 11.75 14.02
N LEU A 138 -22.04 11.12 14.98
CA LEU A 138 -21.45 10.52 16.17
C LEU A 138 -21.38 9.00 15.99
N VAL A 139 -20.21 8.40 16.12
CA VAL A 139 -19.99 6.94 16.00
C VAL A 139 -19.49 6.40 17.32
N PHE A 140 -20.24 5.47 17.92
CA PHE A 140 -19.83 4.75 19.12
C PHE A 140 -19.27 3.38 18.75
N LEU A 141 -18.00 3.13 19.09
CA LEU A 141 -17.38 1.82 19.02
C LEU A 141 -17.62 1.10 20.34
N VAL A 142 -18.52 0.12 20.33
CA VAL A 142 -19.10 -0.47 21.53
C VAL A 142 -18.71 -1.93 21.71
N LYS A 143 -18.51 -2.34 22.96
CA LYS A 143 -18.41 -3.77 23.32
C LYS A 143 -19.83 -4.39 23.38
N PRO A 144 -19.98 -5.69 23.12
CA PRO A 144 -21.19 -6.41 23.51
C PRO A 144 -21.38 -6.30 25.04
N GLY A 145 -22.61 -6.17 25.53
CA GLY A 145 -22.89 -5.94 26.95
C GLY A 145 -22.48 -7.11 27.84
N ASP A 146 -21.94 -6.77 29.03
CA ASP A 146 -21.66 -7.67 30.13
C ASP A 146 -22.93 -7.89 30.96
N HIS A 147 -23.62 -9.01 30.78
CA HIS A 147 -24.62 -9.45 31.74
C HIS A 147 -23.90 -10.21 32.87
N GLY A 148 -23.79 -9.58 34.04
CA GLY A 148 -23.03 -10.09 35.19
C GLY A 148 -23.29 -11.56 35.53
N SER A 149 -22.20 -12.27 35.83
CA SER A 149 -22.10 -13.55 36.54
C SER A 149 -23.27 -14.54 36.34
N ASN A 150 -23.34 -15.19 35.17
CA ASN A 150 -23.71 -16.62 34.98
C ASN A 150 -24.20 -17.00 33.58
N ASN A 151 -24.07 -16.17 32.55
CA ASN A 151 -24.29 -16.62 31.17
C ASN A 151 -23.23 -16.01 30.26
N ASN A 152 -22.65 -16.86 29.40
CA ASN A 152 -21.71 -16.47 28.36
C ASN A 152 -22.18 -15.18 27.68
N SER A 153 -21.41 -14.10 27.84
CA SER A 153 -21.52 -12.87 27.05
C SER A 153 -21.24 -13.21 25.59
N GLY A 154 -22.26 -13.72 24.91
CA GLY A 154 -22.17 -14.14 23.51
C GLY A 154 -22.14 -12.93 22.58
N PRO A 155 -21.69 -13.10 21.33
CA PRO A 155 -21.62 -12.03 20.33
C PRO A 155 -22.96 -11.37 19.98
N ASN A 156 -24.07 -11.89 20.53
CA ASN A 156 -25.43 -11.39 20.35
C ASN A 156 -25.95 -10.58 21.56
N SER A 157 -25.12 -10.31 22.59
CA SER A 157 -25.56 -9.50 23.73
C SER A 157 -25.85 -8.05 23.33
N LEU A 158 -26.80 -7.45 24.04
CA LEU A 158 -27.23 -6.06 23.86
C LEU A 158 -26.08 -5.13 24.21
N ILE A 159 -25.96 -4.00 23.50
CA ILE A 159 -24.92 -3.01 23.79
C ILE A 159 -25.33 -2.13 24.97
N THR A 160 -24.35 -1.64 25.73
CA THR A 160 -24.55 -0.64 26.79
C THR A 160 -23.57 0.50 26.55
N ILE A 161 -24.07 1.73 26.53
CA ILE A 161 -23.25 2.92 26.29
C ILE A 161 -23.00 3.61 27.63
N LYS A 162 -21.73 3.75 27.98
CA LYS A 162 -21.32 4.37 29.24
C LYS A 162 -21.05 5.86 29.08
N THR A 163 -20.67 6.28 27.88
CA THR A 163 -20.27 7.67 27.59
C THR A 163 -21.49 8.58 27.56
N LYS A 164 -21.42 9.72 28.26
CA LYS A 164 -22.44 10.79 28.19
C LYS A 164 -22.02 11.89 27.23
N THR A 165 -23.00 12.46 26.55
CA THR A 165 -22.85 13.60 25.62
C THR A 165 -23.32 14.91 26.26
N ASN A 166 -23.03 16.06 25.64
CA ASN A 166 -23.50 17.36 26.15
C ASN A 166 -25.00 17.61 25.93
N ASP A 167 -25.67 16.70 25.23
CA ASP A 167 -27.03 16.88 24.78
C ASP A 167 -27.97 15.89 25.50
N PRO A 168 -28.97 16.40 26.26
CA PRO A 168 -29.88 15.55 27.00
C PRO A 168 -30.74 14.64 26.10
N CYS A 169 -31.14 15.10 24.91
CA CYS A 169 -31.94 14.29 23.97
C CYS A 169 -31.11 13.14 23.40
N VAL A 170 -29.82 13.37 23.16
CA VAL A 170 -28.88 12.30 22.78
C VAL A 170 -28.73 11.30 23.92
N ASN A 171 -28.50 11.77 25.14
CA ASN A 171 -28.36 10.88 26.31
C ASN A 171 -29.63 10.04 26.59
N GLU A 172 -30.81 10.61 26.38
CA GLU A 172 -32.09 9.89 26.48
C GLU A 172 -32.20 8.79 25.40
N PHE A 173 -31.80 9.08 24.17
CA PHE A 173 -31.74 8.08 23.10
C PHE A 173 -30.71 6.98 23.38
N LEU A 174 -29.60 7.31 24.04
CA LEU A 174 -28.53 6.36 24.36
C LEU A 174 -28.86 5.41 25.53
N THR A 175 -30.10 5.44 26.07
CA THR A 175 -30.55 4.54 27.14
C THR A 175 -30.84 3.12 26.61
N ALA A 176 -30.68 2.11 27.47
CA ALA A 176 -30.80 0.71 27.11
C ALA A 176 -32.13 0.37 26.42
N GLU A 177 -33.27 0.91 26.90
CA GLU A 177 -34.59 0.66 26.32
C GLU A 177 -34.71 1.01 24.82
N ASN A 178 -34.00 2.05 24.38
CA ASN A 178 -33.99 2.47 22.97
C ASN A 178 -32.99 1.67 22.12
N ILE A 179 -32.02 1.01 22.77
CA ILE A 179 -30.91 0.29 22.14
C ILE A 179 -31.09 -1.24 22.18
N ASP A 180 -32.04 -1.76 22.96
CA ASP A 180 -32.35 -3.18 23.23
C ASP A 180 -32.61 -4.05 21.97
N ASN A 181 -32.55 -3.49 20.77
CA ASN A 181 -32.66 -4.19 19.49
C ASN A 181 -31.34 -4.27 18.69
N PHE A 182 -30.19 -3.93 19.27
CA PHE A 182 -28.89 -3.98 18.59
C PHE A 182 -27.89 -4.92 19.30
N ASN A 183 -27.34 -5.87 18.53
CA ASN A 183 -26.26 -6.72 19.02
C ASN A 183 -24.89 -6.09 18.76
N GLY A 184 -23.99 -6.21 19.73
CA GLY A 184 -22.61 -5.71 19.63
C GLY A 184 -21.71 -6.53 18.71
N LYS A 185 -22.23 -7.34 17.79
CA LYS A 185 -21.44 -8.26 16.96
C LYS A 185 -20.38 -7.50 16.15
N LEU A 186 -19.17 -8.05 16.08
CA LEU A 186 -18.04 -7.46 15.34
C LEU A 186 -18.44 -6.98 13.93
N GLY A 187 -18.22 -5.70 13.68
CA GLY A 187 -18.46 -5.05 12.39
C GLY A 187 -19.92 -4.78 12.06
N ASN A 188 -20.89 -5.26 12.86
CA ASN A 188 -22.28 -4.83 12.67
C ASN A 188 -22.36 -3.33 12.97
N SER A 189 -23.06 -2.60 12.10
CA SER A 189 -23.28 -1.17 12.27
C SER A 189 -24.74 -0.81 12.09
N LYS A 190 -25.20 0.22 12.81
CA LYS A 190 -26.55 0.78 12.65
C LYS A 190 -26.51 2.29 12.77
N LEU A 191 -27.24 2.98 11.90
CA LEU A 191 -27.32 4.44 11.83
C LEU A 191 -28.73 4.88 12.22
N PHE A 192 -28.80 5.93 13.03
CA PHE A 192 -30.02 6.58 13.48
C PHE A 192 -29.94 8.08 13.24
N CYS A 193 -31.09 8.70 13.01
CA CYS A 193 -31.20 10.15 12.89
C CYS A 193 -32.21 10.64 13.93
N ILE A 194 -31.76 11.50 14.83
CA ILE A 194 -32.58 12.04 15.93
C ILE A 194 -32.50 13.57 15.97
N LYS A 195 -33.42 14.21 16.69
CA LYS A 195 -33.31 15.64 17.01
C LYS A 195 -32.56 15.83 18.31
N ASN A 196 -31.57 16.71 18.29
CA ASN A 196 -30.86 17.14 19.50
C ASN A 196 -31.69 18.19 20.28
N SER A 197 -31.21 18.62 21.44
CA SER A 197 -31.85 19.63 22.29
C SER A 197 -32.07 20.98 21.60
N GLN A 198 -31.25 21.31 20.60
CA GLN A 198 -31.40 22.49 19.74
C GLN A 198 -32.38 22.28 18.56
N LYS A 199 -33.07 21.14 18.51
CA LYS A 199 -33.99 20.72 17.43
C LYS A 199 -33.32 20.53 16.06
N LYS A 200 -32.00 20.35 16.01
CA LYS A 200 -31.27 19.99 14.80
C LYS A 200 -31.22 18.47 14.66
N TYR A 201 -31.27 18.00 13.41
CA TYR A 201 -31.09 16.58 13.12
C TYR A 201 -29.61 16.20 13.19
N ILE A 202 -29.32 15.12 13.91
CA ILE A 202 -27.96 14.59 14.10
C ILE A 202 -27.97 13.08 13.81
N ASN A 203 -26.85 12.56 13.36
CA ASN A 203 -26.72 11.14 13.04
C ASN A 203 -25.91 10.44 14.12
N ILE A 204 -26.43 9.31 14.61
CA ILE A 204 -25.77 8.47 15.61
C ILE A 204 -25.59 7.08 15.02
N ALA A 205 -24.37 6.58 15.06
CA ALA A 205 -24.03 5.24 14.62
C ALA A 205 -23.40 4.42 15.74
N TYR A 206 -23.67 3.12 15.70
CA TYR A 206 -22.99 2.13 16.54
C TYR A 206 -22.21 1.20 15.65
N ILE A 207 -21.00 0.81 16.05
CA ILE A 207 -20.24 -0.27 15.43
C ILE A 207 -19.81 -1.25 16.52
N GLY A 208 -20.22 -2.50 16.37
CA GLY A 208 -19.89 -3.57 17.30
C GLY A 208 -18.43 -3.97 17.23
N SER A 209 -17.82 -4.15 18.40
CA SER A 209 -16.50 -4.75 18.62
C SER A 209 -16.65 -6.19 19.18
N ILE A 210 -15.62 -6.77 19.76
CA ILE A 210 -15.72 -8.01 20.53
C ILE A 210 -15.56 -7.76 22.04
N CYS A 211 -15.95 -8.74 22.87
CA CYS A 211 -15.80 -8.67 24.34
C CYS A 211 -14.35 -8.78 24.83
N SER A 212 -13.38 -9.08 23.95
CA SER A 212 -11.98 -9.20 24.37
C SER A 212 -11.42 -7.84 24.82
N ASN A 213 -10.52 -7.90 25.80
CA ASN A 213 -9.74 -6.73 26.22
C ASN A 213 -8.64 -6.36 25.22
N GLU A 214 -8.25 -7.28 24.33
CA GLU A 214 -7.28 -7.03 23.27
C GLU A 214 -7.88 -7.39 21.90
N LEU A 215 -7.91 -6.42 20.99
CA LEU A 215 -8.34 -6.60 19.61
C LEU A 215 -7.16 -7.00 18.72
N SER A 216 -7.42 -7.88 17.78
CA SER A 216 -6.52 -8.26 16.70
C SER A 216 -6.52 -7.25 15.55
N GLU A 217 -5.54 -7.33 14.65
CA GLU A 217 -5.50 -6.49 13.45
C GLU A 217 -6.70 -6.77 12.51
N PHE A 218 -7.16 -8.02 12.49
CA PHE A 218 -8.34 -8.43 11.72
C PHE A 218 -9.63 -7.75 12.22
N GLU A 219 -9.81 -7.68 13.54
CA GLU A 219 -10.96 -7.02 14.16
C GLU A 219 -10.96 -5.52 13.87
N ILE A 220 -9.80 -4.86 13.99
CA ILE A 220 -9.67 -3.44 13.63
C ILE A 220 -10.00 -3.21 12.16
N ARG A 221 -9.50 -4.04 11.23
CA ARG A 221 -9.84 -3.94 9.81
C ARG A 221 -11.35 -4.09 9.56
N THR A 222 -12.01 -4.97 10.32
CA THR A 222 -13.45 -5.20 10.20
C THR A 222 -14.25 -3.99 10.70
N ILE A 223 -13.89 -3.44 11.86
CA ILE A 223 -14.49 -2.22 12.41
C ILE A 223 -14.31 -1.04 11.44
N VAL A 224 -13.08 -0.84 10.95
CA VAL A 224 -12.76 0.23 10.00
C VAL A 224 -13.53 0.07 8.69
N SER A 225 -13.67 -1.16 8.16
CA SER A 225 -14.46 -1.39 6.95
C SER A 225 -15.91 -0.95 7.13
N SER A 226 -16.53 -1.25 8.26
CA SER A 226 -17.90 -0.82 8.56
C SER A 226 -17.99 0.70 8.72
N LEU A 227 -17.00 1.32 9.37
CA LEU A 227 -16.91 2.76 9.52
C LEU A 227 -16.80 3.49 8.17
N VAL A 228 -15.90 3.03 7.28
CA VAL A 228 -15.68 3.65 5.97
C VAL A 228 -16.93 3.55 5.10
N ASN A 229 -17.60 2.39 5.08
CA ASN A 229 -18.87 2.23 4.36
C ASN A 229 -19.91 3.25 4.83
N LEU A 230 -20.05 3.42 6.14
CA LEU A 230 -20.99 4.38 6.72
C LEU A 230 -20.69 5.81 6.31
N VAL A 231 -19.41 6.22 6.27
CA VAL A 231 -19.00 7.57 5.86
C VAL A 231 -19.22 7.79 4.36
N HIS A 232 -18.85 6.82 3.51
CA HIS A 232 -18.98 6.91 2.05
C HIS A 232 -20.44 6.99 1.60
N GLU A 233 -21.37 6.26 2.24
CA GLU A 233 -22.79 6.27 1.89
C GLU A 233 -23.50 7.58 2.26
N ASN A 234 -23.05 8.28 3.31
CA ASN A 234 -23.83 9.36 3.93
C ASN A 234 -23.22 10.76 3.81
N LYS A 235 -22.00 10.91 3.26
CA LYS A 235 -21.38 12.21 2.90
C LYS A 235 -21.31 13.22 4.06
N PHE A 236 -20.75 12.81 5.20
CA PHE A 236 -20.58 13.70 6.35
C PHE A 236 -19.38 14.66 6.21
N ASN A 237 -19.52 15.90 6.72
CA ASN A 237 -18.44 16.90 6.77
C ASN A 237 -17.62 16.82 8.06
N LYS A 238 -18.27 16.45 9.16
CA LYS A 238 -17.69 16.30 10.49
C LYS A 238 -18.13 14.97 11.08
N MET A 239 -17.22 14.26 11.72
CA MET A 239 -17.48 12.98 12.37
C MET A 239 -16.74 12.92 13.70
N SER A 240 -17.38 12.30 14.68
CA SER A 240 -16.76 12.00 15.96
C SER A 240 -16.84 10.53 16.26
N ILE A 241 -15.72 9.94 16.64
CA ILE A 241 -15.62 8.54 17.02
C ILE A 241 -15.41 8.50 18.53
N ILE A 242 -16.28 7.77 19.22
CA ILE A 242 -16.25 7.54 20.65
C ILE A 242 -15.82 6.09 20.86
N PHE A 243 -14.66 5.89 21.45
CA PHE A 243 -14.11 4.58 21.75
C PHE A 243 -14.54 4.15 23.14
N GLU A 244 -15.49 3.20 23.25
CA GLU A 244 -15.78 2.48 24.50
C GLU A 244 -14.93 1.20 24.64
N ILE A 245 -13.81 1.18 23.91
CA ILE A 245 -12.81 0.14 23.88
C ILE A 245 -11.44 0.78 24.08
N ASP A 246 -10.57 0.09 24.81
CA ASP A 246 -9.20 0.54 24.99
C ASP A 246 -8.32 -0.03 23.86
N LEU A 247 -7.34 0.76 23.42
CA LEU A 247 -6.38 0.36 22.40
C LEU A 247 -4.95 0.67 22.88
N SER A 248 -4.01 -0.22 22.56
CA SER A 248 -2.60 0.11 22.67
C SER A 248 -2.21 1.16 21.62
N ALA A 249 -1.09 1.89 21.86
CA ALA A 249 -0.61 2.91 20.92
C ALA A 249 -0.43 2.38 19.49
N ASN A 250 0.15 1.18 19.34
CA ASN A 250 0.35 0.56 18.02
C ASN A 250 -0.97 0.21 17.33
N LEU A 251 -1.96 -0.27 18.08
CA LEU A 251 -3.25 -0.66 17.52
C LEU A 251 -4.12 0.56 17.19
N PHE A 252 -4.03 1.62 18.00
CA PHE A 252 -4.63 2.91 17.70
C PHE A 252 -4.02 3.55 16.45
N ARG A 253 -2.69 3.54 16.33
CA ARG A 253 -2.01 3.97 15.10
C ARG A 253 -2.49 3.16 13.89
N PHE A 254 -2.58 1.84 14.02
CA PHE A 254 -3.07 0.94 12.98
C PHE A 254 -4.53 1.21 12.59
N PHE A 255 -5.40 1.55 13.56
CA PHE A 255 -6.77 1.99 13.30
C PHE A 255 -6.78 3.22 12.40
N LEU A 256 -6.01 4.26 12.73
CA LEU A 256 -5.90 5.49 11.94
C LEU A 256 -5.36 5.22 10.54
N GLU A 257 -4.24 4.49 10.43
CA GLU A 257 -3.63 4.12 9.14
C GLU A 257 -4.64 3.39 8.24
N THR A 258 -5.35 2.42 8.80
CA THR A 258 -6.33 1.61 8.06
C THR A 258 -7.53 2.46 7.67
N PHE A 259 -8.01 3.33 8.56
CA PHE A 259 -9.10 4.26 8.25
C PHE A 259 -8.72 5.19 7.09
N PHE A 260 -7.55 5.83 7.15
CA PHE A 260 -7.08 6.69 6.07
C PHE A 260 -6.93 5.95 4.75
N TYR A 261 -6.36 4.73 4.78
CA TYR A 261 -6.14 3.91 3.59
C TYR A 261 -7.43 3.40 2.95
N GLU A 262 -8.38 2.92 3.76
CA GLU A 262 -9.66 2.40 3.27
C GLU A 262 -10.60 3.53 2.84
N TYR A 263 -10.54 4.70 3.51
CA TYR A 263 -11.30 5.88 3.12
C TYR A 263 -10.86 6.46 1.78
N MET A 264 -9.56 6.37 1.46
CA MET A 264 -9.01 6.91 0.22
C MET A 264 -9.43 6.08 -1.01
N ILE A 265 -9.89 6.76 -2.05
CA ILE A 265 -10.30 6.16 -3.33
C ILE A 265 -9.30 6.55 -4.41
N ASP A 266 -8.73 5.55 -5.09
CA ASP A 266 -7.84 5.78 -6.23
C ASP A 266 -8.64 5.91 -7.54
N GLU A 267 -8.79 7.15 -8.00
CA GLU A 267 -9.49 7.50 -9.26
C GLU A 267 -8.53 7.92 -10.39
N ARG A 268 -7.21 7.70 -10.27
CA ARG A 268 -6.22 8.19 -11.25
C ARG A 268 -6.50 7.75 -12.69
N PHE A 269 -7.10 6.57 -12.85
CA PHE A 269 -7.42 5.97 -14.14
C PHE A 269 -8.91 6.02 -14.49
N LYS A 270 -9.75 6.69 -13.68
CA LYS A 270 -11.14 7.01 -14.04
C LYS A 270 -11.17 8.22 -14.96
N SER A 271 -12.07 8.24 -15.92
CA SER A 271 -12.28 9.37 -16.83
C SER A 271 -13.74 9.84 -16.78
N LEU A 272 -14.66 9.08 -17.38
CA LEU A 272 -16.09 9.43 -17.45
C LEU A 272 -16.85 9.14 -16.15
N ASP A 273 -16.44 8.11 -15.41
CA ASP A 273 -17.09 7.69 -14.15
C ASP A 273 -16.41 8.28 -12.89
N LYS A 274 -15.74 9.43 -13.01
CA LYS A 274 -15.21 10.12 -11.83
C LYS A 274 -16.38 10.59 -10.97
N VAL A 275 -16.31 10.35 -9.67
CA VAL A 275 -17.33 10.89 -8.75
C VAL A 275 -17.21 12.42 -8.74
N MET A 276 -18.07 13.09 -9.51
CA MET A 276 -18.17 14.56 -9.45
C MET A 276 -18.68 14.96 -8.07
N ASN A 277 -17.89 15.79 -7.36
CA ASN A 277 -18.12 16.20 -5.97
C ASN A 277 -17.94 15.07 -4.94
N VAL A 278 -16.72 14.54 -4.81
CA VAL A 278 -16.33 13.71 -3.67
C VAL A 278 -16.50 14.52 -2.39
N HIS A 279 -17.46 14.12 -1.56
CA HIS A 279 -17.70 14.78 -0.30
C HIS A 279 -16.69 14.27 0.74
N ASN A 280 -15.62 15.03 0.94
CA ASN A 280 -14.56 14.66 1.86
C ASN A 280 -14.90 15.08 3.29
N LEU A 281 -14.62 14.19 4.24
CA LEU A 281 -14.65 14.48 5.66
C LEU A 281 -13.58 15.55 5.96
N LYS A 282 -13.98 16.67 6.57
CA LYS A 282 -13.09 17.81 6.84
C LYS A 282 -12.56 17.80 8.26
N GLU A 283 -13.41 17.39 9.22
CA GLU A 283 -13.09 17.37 10.64
C GLU A 283 -13.40 15.98 11.21
N LEU A 284 -12.44 15.41 11.93
CA LEU A 284 -12.56 14.14 12.63
C LEU A 284 -12.15 14.33 14.08
N PHE A 285 -13.08 14.09 15.00
CA PHE A 285 -12.80 14.08 16.44
C PHE A 285 -12.75 12.64 16.92
N ILE A 286 -11.77 12.31 17.74
CA ILE A 286 -11.60 10.96 18.30
C ILE A 286 -11.54 11.09 19.81
N ASN A 287 -12.51 10.50 20.50
CA ASN A 287 -12.61 10.51 21.95
C ASN A 287 -12.28 9.10 22.45
N ILE A 288 -11.17 8.95 23.15
CA ILE A 288 -10.65 7.65 23.61
C ILE A 288 -9.93 7.81 24.96
N SER A 289 -9.96 6.77 25.79
CA SER A 289 -9.14 6.68 26.99
C SER A 289 -7.66 6.90 26.66
N ASN A 290 -6.96 7.72 27.44
CA ASN A 290 -5.57 8.13 27.21
C ASN A 290 -5.35 8.86 25.86
N GLY A 291 -6.38 9.56 25.37
CA GLY A 291 -6.36 10.25 24.07
C GLY A 291 -5.17 11.21 23.91
N THR A 292 -4.72 11.85 24.98
CA THR A 292 -3.55 12.75 24.93
C THR A 292 -2.26 12.00 24.55
N GLU A 293 -2.04 10.81 25.11
CA GLU A 293 -0.85 10.00 24.83
C GLU A 293 -0.94 9.36 23.43
N LEU A 294 -2.11 8.77 23.13
CA LEU A 294 -2.39 8.17 21.83
C LEU A 294 -2.35 9.21 20.69
N GLY A 295 -2.64 10.47 20.98
CA GLY A 295 -2.55 11.59 20.04
C GLY A 295 -1.17 11.77 19.42
N LYS A 296 -0.10 11.34 20.09
CA LYS A 296 1.27 11.38 19.57
C LYS A 296 1.47 10.47 18.35
N GLU A 297 0.63 9.45 18.18
CA GLU A 297 0.71 8.51 17.07
C GLU A 297 0.13 9.07 15.76
N LEU A 298 -0.60 10.20 15.79
CA LEU A 298 -1.32 10.71 14.62
C LEU A 298 -0.40 11.02 13.43
N GLU A 299 0.69 11.74 13.66
CA GLU A 299 1.61 12.12 12.57
C GLU A 299 2.36 10.91 12.01
N LYS A 300 2.67 9.94 12.87
CA LYS A 300 3.24 8.66 12.46
C LYS A 300 2.23 7.86 11.63
N ALA A 301 0.97 7.80 12.04
CA ALA A 301 -0.12 7.16 11.30
C ALA A 301 -0.33 7.80 9.92
N ARG A 302 -0.30 9.13 9.79
CA ARG A 302 -0.38 9.83 8.50
C ARG A 302 0.78 9.47 7.58
N THR A 303 1.99 9.43 8.13
CA THR A 303 3.19 9.04 7.38
C THR A 303 3.10 7.60 6.89
N TYR A 304 2.67 6.68 7.76
CA TYR A 304 2.52 5.26 7.44
C TYR A 304 1.39 5.03 6.42
N PHE A 305 0.27 5.74 6.56
CA PHE A 305 -0.80 5.77 5.58
C PHE A 305 -0.26 6.18 4.21
N PHE A 306 0.44 7.32 4.10
CA PHE A 306 0.87 7.80 2.79
C PHE A 306 1.91 6.86 2.18
N GLY A 307 2.88 6.34 2.95
CA GLY A 307 3.81 5.34 2.43
C GLY A 307 3.10 4.09 1.89
N THR A 308 2.08 3.61 2.61
CA THR A 308 1.26 2.45 2.20
C THR A 308 0.41 2.78 0.97
N TYR A 309 -0.19 3.97 0.92
CA TYR A 309 -0.99 4.43 -0.22
C TYR A 309 -0.13 4.73 -1.45
N TYR A 310 1.06 5.27 -1.28
CA TYR A 310 2.05 5.46 -2.34
C TYR A 310 2.45 4.11 -2.94
N ALA A 311 2.78 3.12 -2.12
CA ALA A 311 3.03 1.75 -2.59
C ALA A 311 1.83 1.19 -3.36
N SER A 312 0.61 1.36 -2.82
CA SER A 312 -0.63 0.95 -3.48
C SER A 312 -0.83 1.64 -4.84
N GLN A 313 -0.51 2.92 -4.95
CA GLN A 313 -0.59 3.66 -6.20
C GLN A 313 0.34 3.07 -7.27
N LEU A 314 1.55 2.65 -6.90
CA LEU A 314 2.47 2.01 -7.84
C LEU A 314 1.95 0.63 -8.27
N ILE A 315 1.48 -0.20 -7.33
CA ILE A 315 0.99 -1.56 -7.59
C ILE A 315 -0.32 -1.55 -8.41
N ALA A 316 -1.21 -0.59 -8.14
CA ALA A 316 -2.49 -0.48 -8.82
C ALA A 316 -2.33 0.03 -10.27
N ALA A 317 -1.28 0.81 -10.53
CA ALA A 317 -1.01 1.34 -11.86
C ALA A 317 -0.75 0.20 -12.86
N PRO A 318 -1.48 0.14 -13.98
CA PRO A 318 -1.26 -0.90 -14.97
C PRO A 318 0.14 -0.81 -15.60
N SER A 319 0.67 -1.93 -16.10
CA SER A 319 2.06 -2.03 -16.56
C SER A 319 2.41 -1.14 -17.76
N ASN A 320 1.41 -0.74 -18.57
CA ASN A 320 1.65 0.27 -19.62
C ASN A 320 1.99 1.65 -19.02
N TYR A 321 1.43 2.00 -17.85
CA TYR A 321 1.78 3.21 -17.11
C TYR A 321 3.01 3.01 -16.21
N CYS A 322 3.06 1.90 -15.47
CA CYS A 322 4.13 1.55 -14.54
C CYS A 322 5.05 0.50 -15.19
N ASN A 323 6.02 0.98 -15.97
CA ASN A 323 7.07 0.18 -16.61
C ASN A 323 8.43 0.50 -15.95
N PRO A 324 9.53 -0.21 -16.28
CA PRO A 324 10.80 -0.02 -15.58
C PRO A 324 11.33 1.41 -15.59
N ILE A 325 11.12 2.14 -16.69
CA ILE A 325 11.54 3.53 -16.81
C ILE A 325 10.65 4.44 -15.98
N SER A 326 9.33 4.39 -16.15
CA SER A 326 8.42 5.27 -15.42
C SER A 326 8.45 5.04 -13.91
N LEU A 327 8.62 3.79 -13.45
CA LEU A 327 8.80 3.45 -12.04
C LEU A 327 10.11 4.03 -11.49
N SER A 328 11.22 3.91 -12.24
CA SER A 328 12.50 4.52 -11.82
C SER A 328 12.45 6.04 -11.80
N ASN A 329 11.74 6.68 -12.74
CA ASN A 329 11.54 8.12 -12.77
C ASN A 329 10.75 8.61 -11.54
N VAL A 330 9.71 7.86 -11.14
CA VAL A 330 8.96 8.16 -9.91
C VAL A 330 9.82 7.94 -8.65
N ALA A 331 10.74 6.97 -8.63
CA ALA A 331 11.70 6.82 -7.55
C ALA A 331 12.70 8.00 -7.45
N VAL A 332 13.13 8.54 -8.59
CA VAL A 332 13.92 9.78 -8.65
C VAL A 332 13.13 10.95 -8.08
N GLU A 333 11.88 11.13 -8.53
CA GLU A 333 10.98 12.19 -8.03
C GLU A 333 10.80 12.10 -6.51
N LEU A 334 10.56 10.89 -5.99
CA LEU A 334 10.42 10.65 -4.56
C LEU A 334 11.71 11.04 -3.79
N ALA A 335 12.87 10.64 -4.31
CA ALA A 335 14.15 10.95 -3.69
C ALA A 335 14.43 12.46 -3.65
N GLU A 336 14.13 13.19 -4.73
CA GLU A 336 14.23 14.65 -4.79
C GLU A 336 13.34 15.32 -3.74
N LYS A 337 12.07 14.91 -3.62
CA LYS A 337 11.15 15.48 -2.63
C LYS A 337 11.61 15.27 -1.18
N LEU A 338 12.30 14.16 -0.92
CA LEU A 338 12.73 13.76 0.42
C LEU A 338 14.19 14.09 0.73
N ASN A 339 14.94 14.60 -0.25
CA ASN A 339 16.40 14.78 -0.19
C ASN A 339 17.14 13.49 0.13
N LEU A 340 16.73 12.38 -0.50
CA LEU A 340 17.48 11.11 -0.46
C LEU A 340 18.55 11.11 -1.55
N ASN A 341 19.66 10.42 -1.30
CA ASN A 341 20.61 10.15 -2.38
C ASN A 341 19.99 9.13 -3.35
N CYS A 342 20.14 9.36 -4.65
CA CYS A 342 19.53 8.53 -5.69
C CYS A 342 20.55 8.19 -6.78
N LYS A 343 20.64 6.91 -7.12
CA LYS A 343 21.37 6.39 -8.26
C LYS A 343 20.48 5.42 -9.04
N ILE A 344 20.28 5.70 -10.32
CA ILE A 344 19.61 4.78 -11.25
C ILE A 344 20.67 4.21 -12.19
N LEU A 345 20.87 2.89 -12.18
CA LEU A 345 21.78 2.22 -13.12
C LEU A 345 21.02 1.87 -14.40
N GLY A 346 21.57 2.28 -15.55
CA GLY A 346 21.11 1.85 -16.86
C GLY A 346 21.79 0.55 -17.30
N ILE A 347 21.46 0.09 -18.52
CA ILE A 347 21.98 -1.17 -19.06
C ILE A 347 23.52 -1.21 -19.04
N LYS A 348 24.17 -0.11 -19.42
CA LYS A 348 25.64 -0.05 -19.49
C LYS A 348 26.28 -0.31 -18.13
N GLU A 349 25.82 0.37 -17.08
CA GLU A 349 26.34 0.17 -15.73
C GLU A 349 26.00 -1.22 -15.17
N ILE A 350 24.83 -1.76 -15.52
CA ILE A 350 24.40 -3.11 -15.13
C ILE A 350 25.29 -4.18 -15.79
N GLU A 351 25.67 -4.00 -17.06
CA GLU A 351 26.61 -4.85 -17.80
C GLU A 351 28.03 -4.78 -17.21
N GLU A 352 28.52 -3.57 -16.89
CA GLU A 352 29.82 -3.37 -16.23
C GLU A 352 29.88 -4.07 -14.86
N LEU A 353 28.75 -4.11 -14.13
CA LEU A 353 28.61 -4.86 -12.87
C LEU A 353 28.37 -6.36 -13.06
N LYS A 354 28.33 -6.85 -14.30
CA LYS A 354 28.14 -8.25 -14.69
C LYS A 354 26.86 -8.87 -14.14
N MET A 355 25.78 -8.10 -14.05
CA MET A 355 24.48 -8.58 -13.54
C MET A 355 23.72 -9.41 -14.60
N GLY A 356 24.33 -10.49 -15.08
CA GLY A 356 23.80 -11.29 -16.18
C GLY A 356 22.53 -12.06 -15.83
N SER A 357 22.28 -12.35 -14.55
CA SER A 357 21.04 -13.00 -14.11
C SER A 357 19.85 -12.05 -14.26
N TYR A 358 19.97 -10.83 -13.76
CA TYR A 358 18.98 -9.76 -13.91
C TYR A 358 18.83 -9.30 -15.36
N LEU A 359 19.94 -9.08 -16.08
CA LEU A 359 19.88 -8.66 -17.48
C LEU A 359 19.09 -9.64 -18.33
N SER A 360 19.28 -10.95 -18.12
CA SER A 360 18.62 -12.00 -18.91
C SER A 360 17.10 -11.92 -18.86
N VAL A 361 16.52 -11.63 -17.69
CA VAL A 361 15.06 -11.55 -17.50
C VAL A 361 14.42 -10.49 -18.40
N GLY A 362 14.95 -9.27 -18.40
CA GLY A 362 14.36 -8.16 -19.15
C GLY A 362 14.73 -8.10 -20.63
N LYS A 363 15.53 -9.03 -21.17
CA LYS A 363 15.96 -9.02 -22.60
C LYS A 363 14.78 -9.00 -23.57
N GLY A 364 13.64 -9.55 -23.16
CA GLY A 364 12.44 -9.61 -23.99
C GLY A 364 11.62 -8.31 -24.04
N SER A 365 11.83 -7.39 -23.10
CA SER A 365 11.03 -6.18 -22.98
C SER A 365 11.47 -5.08 -23.96
N MET A 366 10.52 -4.22 -24.33
CA MET A 366 10.83 -2.96 -25.02
C MET A 366 11.37 -1.89 -24.07
N TYR A 367 11.21 -2.08 -22.76
CA TYR A 367 11.67 -1.15 -21.74
C TYR A 367 13.04 -1.59 -21.20
N PRO A 368 14.09 -0.77 -21.39
CA PRO A 368 15.39 -1.00 -20.77
C PRO A 368 15.33 -1.20 -19.25
N HIS A 369 16.15 -2.11 -18.74
CA HIS A 369 16.37 -2.33 -17.31
C HIS A 369 16.72 -1.05 -16.56
N ARG A 370 16.21 -0.92 -15.34
CA ARG A 370 16.56 0.17 -14.41
C ARG A 370 16.81 -0.41 -13.03
N PHE A 371 18.03 -0.29 -12.53
CA PHE A 371 18.31 -0.62 -11.14
C PHE A 371 18.17 0.63 -10.27
N ILE A 372 17.20 0.62 -9.35
CA ILE A 372 16.96 1.71 -8.41
C ILE A 372 17.83 1.51 -7.18
N HIS A 373 18.61 2.53 -6.80
CA HIS A 373 19.29 2.61 -5.52
C HIS A 373 19.04 3.99 -4.90
N LEU A 374 18.18 4.05 -3.89
CA LEU A 374 18.05 5.22 -3.01
C LEU A 374 18.81 4.96 -1.70
N SER A 375 19.36 5.99 -1.09
CA SER A 375 19.93 5.87 0.25
C SER A 375 19.53 7.02 1.17
N TYR A 376 19.20 6.66 2.40
CA TYR A 376 19.00 7.55 3.54
C TYR A 376 20.17 7.40 4.50
N LYS A 377 20.68 8.53 5.00
CA LYS A 377 21.70 8.56 6.04
C LYS A 377 21.24 9.48 7.17
N GLY A 378 20.97 8.90 8.32
CA GLY A 378 20.59 9.61 9.54
C GLY A 378 21.70 10.49 10.06
N LYS A 379 21.33 11.45 10.92
CA LYS A 379 22.30 12.29 11.62
C LYS A 379 23.05 11.46 12.68
N GLY A 380 24.23 11.95 13.05
CA GLY A 380 25.09 11.33 14.06
C GLY A 380 25.97 10.20 13.52
N GLU A 381 26.60 9.48 14.44
CA GLU A 381 27.39 8.28 14.14
C GLU A 381 26.45 7.14 13.69
N ILE A 382 26.76 6.55 12.54
CA ILE A 382 25.96 5.44 11.99
C ILE A 382 26.29 4.16 12.73
N LYS A 383 25.33 3.64 13.51
CA LYS A 383 25.45 2.39 14.26
C LYS A 383 24.90 1.19 13.52
N LYS A 384 24.02 1.40 12.53
CA LYS A 384 23.47 0.35 11.68
C LYS A 384 23.39 0.75 10.21
N LYS A 385 23.72 -0.20 9.34
CA LYS A 385 23.49 -0.15 7.89
C LYS A 385 22.54 -1.26 7.47
N ILE A 386 21.50 -0.92 6.71
CA ILE A 386 20.46 -1.88 6.27
C ILE A 386 20.26 -1.75 4.77
N ALA A 387 20.19 -2.87 4.06
CA ALA A 387 19.68 -2.91 2.68
C ALA A 387 18.29 -3.53 2.64
N LEU A 388 17.35 -2.80 2.06
CA LEU A 388 15.99 -3.27 1.76
C LEU A 388 15.89 -3.50 0.24
N VAL A 389 15.61 -4.74 -0.17
CA VAL A 389 15.62 -5.15 -1.58
C VAL A 389 14.22 -5.56 -2.02
N GLY A 390 13.63 -4.86 -2.98
CA GLY A 390 12.28 -5.14 -3.47
C GLY A 390 12.29 -5.79 -4.85
N LYS A 391 11.57 -6.91 -5.04
CA LYS A 391 11.29 -7.45 -6.40
C LYS A 391 10.54 -6.39 -7.21
N GLY A 392 11.06 -6.10 -8.41
CA GLY A 392 10.58 -5.02 -9.28
C GLY A 392 10.19 -5.48 -10.68
N ILE A 393 9.39 -6.55 -10.81
CA ILE A 393 8.89 -6.99 -12.12
C ILE A 393 7.62 -6.20 -12.45
N THR A 394 7.68 -5.29 -13.43
CA THR A 394 6.55 -4.38 -13.72
C THR A 394 5.40 -5.05 -14.45
N PHE A 395 5.70 -6.13 -15.17
CA PHE A 395 4.74 -7.10 -15.68
C PHE A 395 5.44 -8.45 -15.81
N ASP A 396 4.77 -9.50 -15.35
CA ASP A 396 5.25 -10.86 -15.45
C ASP A 396 4.34 -11.69 -16.35
N SER A 397 4.72 -11.86 -17.62
CA SER A 397 4.02 -12.78 -18.51
C SER A 397 4.37 -14.25 -18.22
N GLY A 398 5.43 -14.48 -17.45
CA GLY A 398 6.14 -15.76 -17.32
C GLY A 398 7.20 -16.02 -18.39
N GLY A 399 7.44 -15.07 -19.30
CA GLY A 399 8.31 -15.27 -20.45
C GLY A 399 7.83 -16.42 -21.34
N TYR A 400 8.75 -17.23 -21.88
CA TYR A 400 8.40 -18.38 -22.71
C TYR A 400 7.63 -19.48 -21.95
N ASN A 401 7.84 -19.61 -20.64
CA ASN A 401 6.93 -20.32 -19.73
C ASN A 401 5.69 -19.46 -19.42
N LEU A 402 4.96 -19.09 -20.46
CA LEU A 402 3.82 -18.18 -20.38
C LEU A 402 2.81 -18.65 -19.31
N LYS A 403 2.31 -17.70 -18.51
CA LYS A 403 1.21 -17.90 -17.56
C LYS A 403 -0.12 -18.17 -18.29
N ALA A 404 -0.22 -19.34 -18.91
CA ALA A 404 -1.36 -19.78 -19.71
C ALA A 404 -2.23 -20.82 -18.97
N SER A 405 -1.76 -21.36 -17.85
CA SER A 405 -2.51 -22.32 -17.05
C SER A 405 -3.73 -21.65 -16.38
N PRO A 406 -4.87 -22.36 -16.24
CA PRO A 406 -6.01 -21.85 -15.48
C PRO A 406 -5.61 -21.44 -14.07
N GLY A 407 -6.04 -20.26 -13.63
CA GLY A 407 -5.71 -19.74 -12.30
C GLY A 407 -4.30 -19.16 -12.15
N SER A 408 -3.53 -19.00 -13.24
CA SER A 408 -2.20 -18.37 -13.22
C SER A 408 -2.20 -16.85 -12.98
N MET A 409 -3.38 -16.21 -13.05
CA MET A 409 -3.60 -14.78 -12.73
C MET A 409 -2.73 -13.81 -13.55
N ILE A 410 -2.45 -14.12 -14.83
CA ILE A 410 -1.64 -13.25 -15.71
C ILE A 410 -2.18 -11.80 -15.76
N ASP A 411 -3.50 -11.61 -15.64
CA ASP A 411 -4.16 -10.30 -15.60
C ASP A 411 -3.81 -9.47 -14.36
N LEU A 412 -3.35 -10.10 -13.28
CA LEU A 412 -2.96 -9.46 -12.04
C LEU A 412 -1.47 -9.08 -12.00
N MET A 413 -0.67 -9.54 -12.96
CA MET A 413 0.81 -9.50 -12.89
C MET A 413 1.43 -8.11 -12.97
N LYS A 414 0.63 -7.04 -13.10
CA LYS A 414 1.07 -5.68 -12.75
C LYS A 414 1.53 -5.54 -11.29
N PHE A 415 1.03 -6.41 -10.40
CA PHE A 415 1.37 -6.38 -8.99
C PHE A 415 2.75 -6.96 -8.67
N ASP A 416 3.48 -7.47 -9.65
CA ASP A 416 4.70 -8.25 -9.43
C ASP A 416 5.95 -7.39 -9.10
N MET A 417 5.71 -6.08 -8.94
CA MET A 417 6.61 -5.07 -8.41
C MET A 417 6.22 -4.63 -6.99
N SER A 418 5.33 -5.36 -6.31
CA SER A 418 4.86 -5.01 -4.96
C SER A 418 5.98 -4.94 -3.92
N GLY A 419 7.05 -5.75 -4.09
CA GLY A 419 8.24 -5.66 -3.26
C GLY A 419 8.96 -4.32 -3.41
N CYS A 420 9.19 -3.89 -4.65
CA CYS A 420 9.74 -2.57 -4.97
C CYS A 420 8.85 -1.45 -4.42
N ALA A 421 7.53 -1.54 -4.61
CA ALA A 421 6.59 -0.57 -4.06
C ALA A 421 6.66 -0.47 -2.53
N ALA A 422 6.75 -1.60 -1.83
CA ALA A 422 6.90 -1.62 -0.36
C ALA A 422 8.22 -0.95 0.08
N VAL A 423 9.31 -1.20 -0.64
CA VAL A 423 10.63 -0.59 -0.37
C VAL A 423 10.60 0.92 -0.63
N LEU A 424 9.97 1.40 -1.70
CA LEU A 424 9.84 2.83 -1.98
C LEU A 424 8.86 3.52 -1.02
N GLY A 425 7.77 2.85 -0.61
CA GLY A 425 6.89 3.34 0.45
C GLY A 425 7.59 3.43 1.80
N CYS A 426 8.48 2.48 2.12
CA CYS A 426 9.36 2.56 3.28
C CYS A 426 10.35 3.74 3.16
N ALA A 427 10.93 3.96 1.98
CA ALA A 427 11.79 5.13 1.72
C ALA A 427 11.07 6.45 1.99
N TYR A 428 9.78 6.55 1.62
CA TYR A 428 8.94 7.69 1.99
C TYR A 428 8.86 7.87 3.51
N CYS A 429 8.50 6.81 4.24
CA CYS A 429 8.35 6.90 5.69
C CYS A 429 9.66 7.29 6.38
N ILE A 430 10.78 6.68 5.99
CA ILE A 430 12.10 6.94 6.59
C ILE A 430 12.61 8.34 6.23
N GLY A 431 12.47 8.78 4.98
CA GLY A 431 12.83 10.14 4.58
C GLY A 431 12.00 11.23 5.27
N THR A 432 10.78 10.89 5.70
CA THR A 432 9.88 11.79 6.44
C THR A 432 10.17 11.80 7.95
N LEU A 433 10.30 10.62 8.56
CA LEU A 433 10.51 10.46 10.01
C LEU A 433 11.95 10.74 10.44
N LYS A 434 12.91 10.60 9.53
CA LYS A 434 14.32 10.92 9.71
C LYS A 434 14.96 10.30 10.98
N PRO A 435 14.93 8.96 11.12
CA PRO A 435 15.59 8.31 12.26
C PRO A 435 17.10 8.58 12.29
N GLU A 436 17.66 8.74 13.48
CA GLU A 436 19.08 9.01 13.68
C GLU A 436 19.91 7.71 13.67
N ASN A 437 21.25 7.83 13.60
CA ASN A 437 22.19 6.72 13.79
C ASN A 437 22.07 5.52 12.83
N ILE A 438 21.39 5.69 11.69
CA ILE A 438 21.11 4.60 10.74
C ILE A 438 21.35 5.02 9.29
N GLU A 439 21.85 4.09 8.48
CA GLU A 439 21.97 4.22 7.03
C GLU A 439 21.13 3.13 6.36
N VAL A 440 20.28 3.50 5.42
CA VAL A 440 19.33 2.58 4.78
C VAL A 440 19.45 2.71 3.26
N HIS A 441 19.65 1.58 2.59
CA HIS A 441 19.68 1.47 1.15
C HIS A 441 18.38 0.83 0.67
N PHE A 442 17.69 1.48 -0.25
CA PHE A 442 16.45 1.02 -0.86
C PHE A 442 16.75 0.61 -2.29
N LEU A 443 16.69 -0.69 -2.56
CA LEU A 443 17.21 -1.30 -3.78
C LEU A 443 16.10 -2.02 -4.54
N SER A 444 16.11 -1.92 -5.87
CA SER A 444 15.28 -2.75 -6.72
C SER A 444 15.87 -2.92 -8.12
N ALA A 445 16.00 -4.17 -8.55
CA ALA A 445 16.35 -4.53 -9.92
C ALA A 445 15.07 -4.57 -10.77
N VAL A 446 14.72 -3.44 -11.41
CA VAL A 446 13.43 -3.27 -12.10
C VAL A 446 13.54 -3.68 -13.56
N CYS A 447 12.68 -4.60 -14.00
CA CYS A 447 12.55 -4.97 -15.41
C CYS A 447 11.15 -5.53 -15.68
N GLU A 448 10.92 -6.05 -16.88
CA GLU A 448 9.66 -6.63 -17.31
C GLU A 448 9.92 -7.99 -17.97
N ASN A 449 9.17 -9.02 -17.60
CA ASN A 449 9.36 -10.38 -18.10
C ASN A 449 8.38 -10.66 -19.25
N MET A 450 8.90 -10.66 -20.47
CA MET A 450 8.11 -10.64 -21.70
C MET A 450 8.52 -11.73 -22.68
N VAL A 451 7.55 -12.19 -23.49
CA VAL A 451 7.80 -13.03 -24.67
C VAL A 451 8.27 -12.15 -25.82
N SER A 452 9.41 -12.48 -26.42
CA SER A 452 9.97 -11.78 -27.57
C SER A 452 11.04 -12.63 -28.24
N LYS A 453 11.37 -12.34 -29.50
CA LYS A 453 12.54 -12.91 -30.19
C LYS A 453 13.86 -12.69 -29.44
N ASN A 454 13.91 -11.67 -28.58
CA ASN A 454 15.09 -11.32 -27.78
C ASN A 454 15.07 -11.97 -26.38
N ALA A 455 13.96 -12.56 -25.96
CA ALA A 455 13.80 -13.08 -24.61
C ALA A 455 14.76 -14.25 -24.34
N TYR A 456 15.21 -14.35 -23.08
CA TYR A 456 15.87 -15.55 -22.58
C TYR A 456 14.94 -16.76 -22.60
N ARG A 457 15.51 -17.96 -22.62
CA ARG A 457 14.78 -19.21 -22.87
C ARG A 457 14.91 -20.20 -21.71
N PRO A 458 13.93 -21.12 -21.56
CA PRO A 458 14.14 -22.32 -20.77
C PRO A 458 15.34 -23.10 -21.35
N GLY A 459 16.29 -23.46 -20.48
CA GLY A 459 17.56 -24.10 -20.82
C GLY A 459 18.73 -23.15 -21.06
N ASP A 460 18.52 -21.83 -21.11
CA ASP A 460 19.65 -20.89 -21.13
C ASP A 460 20.46 -21.02 -19.83
N ILE A 461 21.79 -21.04 -19.94
CA ILE A 461 22.70 -20.88 -18.80
C ILE A 461 23.15 -19.42 -18.77
N ILE A 462 22.90 -18.76 -17.64
CA ILE A 462 23.21 -17.35 -17.42
C ILE A 462 24.19 -17.20 -16.26
N THR A 463 24.90 -16.08 -16.16
CA THR A 463 25.90 -15.86 -15.11
C THR A 463 25.52 -14.67 -14.25
N ALA A 464 25.39 -14.88 -12.94
CA ALA A 464 25.16 -13.81 -11.98
C ALA A 464 26.44 -13.00 -11.70
N SER A 465 26.31 -11.83 -11.09
CA SER A 465 27.40 -10.89 -10.80
C SER A 465 28.40 -11.35 -9.74
N ASN A 466 28.13 -12.47 -9.06
CA ASN A 466 29.10 -13.18 -8.22
C ASN A 466 29.83 -14.32 -8.96
N GLY A 467 29.61 -14.47 -10.27
CA GLY A 467 30.25 -15.48 -11.11
C GLY A 467 29.53 -16.84 -11.13
N LYS A 468 28.53 -17.08 -10.27
CA LYS A 468 27.75 -18.33 -10.30
C LYS A 468 26.93 -18.42 -11.59
N THR A 469 27.01 -19.59 -12.24
CA THR A 469 26.20 -19.93 -13.41
C THR A 469 24.88 -20.57 -13.01
N ILE A 470 23.80 -20.17 -13.67
CA ILE A 470 22.42 -20.59 -13.37
C ILE A 470 21.81 -21.20 -14.63
N GLU A 471 21.37 -22.45 -14.57
CA GLU A 471 20.54 -23.06 -15.61
C GLU A 471 19.07 -22.70 -15.38
N VAL A 472 18.46 -22.06 -16.37
CA VAL A 472 17.08 -21.58 -16.30
C VAL A 472 16.11 -22.70 -16.68
N GLY A 473 15.58 -23.42 -15.70
CA GLY A 473 14.55 -24.44 -15.94
C GLY A 473 13.16 -23.87 -16.22
N ASN A 474 12.87 -22.65 -15.74
CA ASN A 474 11.58 -21.99 -15.95
C ASN A 474 11.74 -20.45 -15.96
N THR A 475 11.24 -19.78 -17.01
CA THR A 475 11.29 -18.31 -17.17
C THR A 475 10.20 -17.57 -16.38
N ASP A 476 9.26 -18.28 -15.78
CA ASP A 476 8.25 -17.78 -14.80
C ASP A 476 8.78 -17.80 -13.35
N ALA A 477 10.07 -18.15 -13.20
CA ALA A 477 10.81 -18.05 -11.95
C ALA A 477 11.88 -16.94 -12.08
N GLU A 478 11.50 -15.82 -12.66
CA GLU A 478 12.33 -14.66 -12.99
C GLU A 478 12.69 -13.83 -11.75
N GLY A 479 11.77 -13.68 -10.80
CA GLY A 479 11.95 -12.80 -9.64
C GLY A 479 13.18 -13.17 -8.81
N ARG A 480 13.46 -14.47 -8.66
CA ARG A 480 14.66 -14.91 -7.94
C ARG A 480 15.95 -14.62 -8.71
N LEU A 481 15.90 -14.58 -10.04
CA LEU A 481 17.04 -14.24 -10.90
C LEU A 481 17.40 -12.77 -10.78
N THR A 482 16.40 -11.88 -10.74
CA THR A 482 16.65 -10.44 -10.54
C THR A 482 17.09 -10.14 -9.11
N LEU A 483 16.50 -10.81 -8.13
CA LEU A 483 16.91 -10.71 -6.72
C LEU A 483 18.34 -11.22 -6.50
N ALA A 484 18.79 -12.26 -7.18
CA ALA A 484 20.16 -12.78 -7.05
C ALA A 484 21.21 -11.69 -7.27
N ASP A 485 21.11 -10.92 -8.36
CA ASP A 485 22.04 -9.80 -8.62
C ASP A 485 21.83 -8.62 -7.67
N ALA A 486 20.59 -8.36 -7.26
CA ALA A 486 20.31 -7.31 -6.27
C ALA A 486 20.86 -7.64 -4.87
N LEU A 487 20.82 -8.91 -4.46
CA LEU A 487 21.39 -9.39 -3.19
C LEU A 487 22.92 -9.33 -3.22
N VAL A 488 23.55 -9.74 -4.32
CA VAL A 488 25.00 -9.57 -4.52
C VAL A 488 25.39 -8.09 -4.46
N TYR A 489 24.61 -7.22 -5.09
CA TYR A 489 24.82 -5.77 -5.00
C TYR A 489 24.68 -5.25 -3.56
N ALA A 490 23.64 -5.67 -2.85
CA ALA A 490 23.39 -5.28 -1.46
C ALA A 490 24.52 -5.72 -0.51
N GLU A 491 25.02 -6.94 -0.66
CA GLU A 491 26.14 -7.44 0.16
C GLU A 491 27.44 -6.68 -0.11
N LYS A 492 27.70 -6.29 -1.37
CA LYS A 492 28.87 -5.45 -1.75
C LYS A 492 28.86 -4.05 -1.13
N ILE A 493 27.69 -3.53 -0.72
CA ILE A 493 27.60 -2.24 -0.01
C ILE A 493 28.22 -2.34 1.40
N GLY A 494 28.30 -3.55 1.98
CA GLY A 494 28.82 -3.77 3.33
C GLY A 494 27.80 -3.36 4.41
N VAL A 495 26.56 -3.83 4.27
CA VAL A 495 25.49 -3.60 5.24
C VAL A 495 25.47 -4.66 6.33
N ASP A 496 24.81 -4.36 7.44
CA ASP A 496 24.65 -5.32 8.53
C ASP A 496 23.47 -6.28 8.36
N TYR A 497 22.41 -5.82 7.69
CA TYR A 497 21.19 -6.58 7.45
C TYR A 497 20.76 -6.40 6.00
N ILE A 498 20.41 -7.50 5.35
CA ILE A 498 19.72 -7.50 4.06
C ILE A 498 18.33 -8.07 4.28
N ILE A 499 17.30 -7.32 3.92
CA ILE A 499 15.93 -7.81 3.91
C ILE A 499 15.39 -7.65 2.51
N ASP A 500 15.08 -8.76 1.85
CA ASP A 500 14.34 -8.71 0.59
C ASP A 500 12.86 -9.01 0.79
N ILE A 501 12.03 -8.38 -0.04
CA ILE A 501 10.57 -8.51 -0.04
C ILE A 501 10.08 -8.70 -1.47
N ALA A 502 9.29 -9.74 -1.72
CA ALA A 502 8.93 -10.13 -3.07
C ALA A 502 7.61 -10.89 -3.18
N THR A 503 6.88 -10.66 -4.26
CA THR A 503 5.82 -11.55 -4.75
C THR A 503 6.47 -12.73 -5.45
N LEU A 504 7.06 -13.66 -4.69
CA LEU A 504 8.01 -14.61 -5.26
C LEU A 504 7.37 -15.92 -5.68
N THR A 505 6.43 -16.46 -4.89
CA THR A 505 5.84 -17.77 -5.19
C THR A 505 4.34 -17.84 -4.96
N GLY A 506 3.59 -18.32 -5.95
CA GLY A 506 2.16 -18.61 -5.81
C GLY A 506 1.85 -19.66 -4.72
N ALA A 507 2.84 -20.47 -4.32
CA ALA A 507 2.72 -21.44 -3.22
C ALA A 507 2.42 -20.78 -1.85
N MET A 508 2.66 -19.47 -1.69
CA MET A 508 2.25 -18.76 -0.48
C MET A 508 0.74 -18.76 -0.27
N LEU A 509 -0.06 -18.72 -1.34
CA LEU A 509 -1.52 -18.81 -1.26
C LEU A 509 -2.00 -20.15 -0.71
N TYR A 510 -1.23 -21.22 -0.91
CA TYR A 510 -1.56 -22.58 -0.46
C TYR A 510 -1.01 -22.91 0.93
N SER A 511 -0.05 -22.13 1.43
CA SER A 511 0.57 -22.34 2.74
C SER A 511 0.00 -21.39 3.80
N LEU A 512 0.16 -20.08 3.62
CA LEU A 512 -0.28 -19.05 4.57
C LEU A 512 -1.51 -18.26 4.10
N GLY A 513 -1.96 -18.48 2.88
CA GLY A 513 -3.16 -17.85 2.33
C GLY A 513 -2.95 -16.36 2.06
N THR A 514 -3.93 -15.55 2.44
CA THR A 514 -3.97 -14.12 2.11
C THR A 514 -3.90 -13.20 3.33
N ALA A 515 -3.57 -13.71 4.51
CA ALA A 515 -3.52 -12.90 5.75
C ALA A 515 -2.09 -12.66 6.25
N SER A 516 -1.18 -13.62 6.08
CA SER A 516 0.18 -13.58 6.61
C SER A 516 1.22 -13.81 5.53
N ALA A 517 2.31 -13.03 5.54
CA ALA A 517 3.46 -13.24 4.68
C ALA A 517 4.38 -14.34 5.24
N GLY A 518 5.10 -15.03 4.36
CA GLY A 518 6.13 -15.98 4.78
C GLY A 518 7.45 -15.25 4.99
N VAL A 519 8.13 -15.47 6.10
CA VAL A 519 9.51 -14.99 6.31
C VAL A 519 10.46 -16.16 6.45
N PHE A 520 11.59 -16.08 5.75
CA PHE A 520 12.69 -17.03 5.82
C PHE A 520 13.97 -16.27 6.15
N SER A 521 14.94 -16.91 6.79
CA SER A 521 16.19 -16.23 7.17
C SER A 521 17.33 -17.20 7.37
N ASN A 522 18.56 -16.72 7.18
CA ASN A 522 19.78 -17.40 7.59
C ASN A 522 20.20 -17.05 9.04
N ASN A 523 19.41 -16.23 9.73
CA ASN A 523 19.75 -15.65 11.03
C ASN A 523 18.52 -15.49 11.95
N ASP A 524 18.54 -16.17 13.10
CA ASP A 524 17.42 -16.15 14.06
C ASP A 524 17.24 -14.80 14.77
N LYS A 525 18.33 -14.07 15.03
CA LYS A 525 18.24 -12.73 15.65
C LYS A 525 17.52 -11.75 14.73
N LEU A 526 17.77 -11.83 13.43
CA LEU A 526 17.08 -11.02 12.42
C LEU A 526 15.58 -11.38 12.36
N ILE A 527 15.22 -12.66 12.41
CA ILE A 527 13.82 -13.11 12.48
C ILE A 527 13.10 -12.50 13.69
N ASN A 528 13.71 -12.54 14.88
CA ASN A 528 13.09 -11.98 16.08
C ASN A 528 12.86 -10.46 15.96
N LYS A 529 13.77 -9.73 15.34
CA LYS A 529 13.58 -8.30 15.04
C LYS A 529 12.42 -8.07 14.06
N LEU A 530 12.28 -8.92 13.05
CA LEU A 530 11.15 -8.86 12.10
C LEU A 530 9.82 -9.20 12.78
N TYR A 531 9.78 -10.20 13.66
CA TYR A 531 8.59 -10.53 14.44
C TYR A 531 8.15 -9.38 15.35
N ASN A 532 9.11 -8.71 16.01
CA ASN A 532 8.80 -7.50 16.79
C ASN A 532 8.22 -6.40 15.90
N SER A 533 8.80 -6.21 14.72
CA SER A 533 8.32 -5.22 13.75
C SER A 533 6.93 -5.56 13.23
N SER A 534 6.65 -6.85 12.99
CA SER A 534 5.33 -7.34 12.57
C SER A 534 4.27 -7.11 13.64
N LYS A 535 4.60 -7.32 14.92
CA LYS A 535 3.72 -7.02 16.06
C LYS A 535 3.44 -5.52 16.16
N THR A 536 4.44 -4.66 16.04
CA THR A 536 4.24 -3.21 16.18
C THR A 536 3.60 -2.59 14.94
N SER A 537 3.82 -3.14 13.74
CA SER A 537 3.22 -2.66 12.49
C SER A 537 1.81 -3.22 12.24
N ASN A 538 1.41 -4.29 12.94
CA ASN A 538 0.21 -5.07 12.65
C ASN A 538 0.16 -5.58 11.20
N GLU A 539 1.31 -5.96 10.64
CA GLU A 539 1.43 -6.64 9.35
C GLU A 539 1.94 -8.06 9.60
N PRO A 540 1.05 -9.07 9.59
CA PRO A 540 1.39 -10.42 10.04
C PRO A 540 2.44 -11.08 9.15
N ILE A 541 3.45 -11.67 9.79
CA ILE A 541 4.42 -12.56 9.16
C ILE A 541 4.49 -13.88 9.91
N TRP A 542 4.88 -14.94 9.22
CA TRP A 542 5.11 -16.25 9.82
C TRP A 542 6.41 -16.84 9.31
N GLN A 543 7.28 -17.26 10.24
CA GLN A 543 8.54 -17.90 9.90
C GLN A 543 8.27 -19.26 9.27
N LEU A 544 8.84 -19.47 8.09
CA LEU A 544 8.87 -20.74 7.40
C LEU A 544 10.33 -21.25 7.36
N PRO A 545 10.53 -22.58 7.36
CA PRO A 545 11.86 -23.16 7.46
C PRO A 545 12.63 -23.07 6.13
N ILE A 546 13.95 -23.01 6.23
CA ILE A 546 14.87 -23.31 5.12
C ILE A 546 15.28 -24.79 5.25
N ILE A 547 14.68 -25.68 4.46
CA ILE A 547 14.92 -27.13 4.54
C ILE A 547 16.10 -27.50 3.65
N HIS A 548 17.29 -27.66 4.24
CA HIS A 548 18.53 -27.90 3.52
C HIS A 548 18.57 -29.17 2.67
N GLU A 549 17.79 -30.20 3.00
CA GLU A 549 17.68 -31.43 2.20
C GLU A 549 17.28 -31.13 0.74
N TYR A 550 16.43 -30.12 0.53
CA TYR A 550 15.96 -29.73 -0.80
C TYR A 550 17.00 -28.99 -1.63
N ARG A 551 18.15 -28.59 -1.05
CA ARG A 551 19.20 -27.89 -1.81
C ARG A 551 19.74 -28.74 -2.96
N SER A 552 19.82 -30.05 -2.77
CA SER A 552 20.29 -31.00 -3.79
C SER A 552 19.42 -31.00 -5.05
N SER A 553 18.12 -30.67 -4.95
CA SER A 553 17.24 -30.60 -6.12
C SER A 553 17.49 -29.39 -7.01
N LEU A 554 18.30 -28.44 -6.56
CA LEU A 554 18.79 -27.30 -7.33
C LEU A 554 20.16 -27.58 -8.00
N ASN A 555 20.72 -28.79 -7.90
CA ASN A 555 21.95 -29.10 -8.61
C ASN A 555 21.68 -29.20 -10.12
N SER A 556 22.34 -28.36 -10.91
CA SER A 556 22.35 -28.49 -12.36
C SER A 556 23.37 -29.55 -12.78
N LYS A 557 23.14 -30.17 -13.94
CA LYS A 557 24.11 -31.08 -14.57
C LYS A 557 25.25 -30.32 -15.25
N TYR A 558 25.01 -29.07 -15.64
CA TYR A 558 25.90 -28.28 -16.50
C TYR A 558 26.34 -26.96 -15.85
N ALA A 559 25.43 -26.23 -15.21
CA ALA A 559 25.69 -25.00 -14.47
C ALA A 559 25.98 -25.27 -12.98
N ASP A 560 26.31 -24.23 -12.22
CA ASP A 560 26.53 -24.35 -10.78
C ASP A 560 25.22 -24.61 -10.00
N ILE A 561 24.09 -24.10 -10.50
CA ILE A 561 22.77 -24.25 -9.88
C ILE A 561 21.63 -24.14 -10.89
N ASN A 562 20.49 -24.80 -10.64
CA ASN A 562 19.23 -24.57 -11.33
C ASN A 562 18.44 -23.43 -10.70
N ASN A 563 17.67 -22.67 -11.47
CA ASN A 563 16.76 -21.68 -10.89
C ASN A 563 15.49 -22.30 -10.26
N VAL A 564 15.11 -23.50 -10.68
CA VAL A 564 13.95 -24.24 -10.16
C VAL A 564 14.32 -25.69 -9.84
N SER A 565 13.54 -26.31 -8.95
CA SER A 565 13.65 -27.73 -8.64
C SER A 565 12.81 -28.55 -9.63
N SER A 566 13.32 -29.70 -10.05
CA SER A 566 12.60 -30.65 -10.92
C SER A 566 11.61 -31.55 -10.17
N SER A 567 11.80 -31.78 -8.87
CA SER A 567 11.04 -32.77 -8.08
C SER A 567 10.29 -32.19 -6.87
N VAL A 568 10.92 -31.28 -6.12
CA VAL A 568 10.36 -30.69 -4.91
C VAL A 568 9.28 -29.65 -5.25
N LYS A 569 8.07 -29.84 -4.70
CA LYS A 569 6.91 -28.95 -4.89
C LYS A 569 6.83 -27.78 -3.91
N ALA A 570 7.63 -27.79 -2.84
CA ALA A 570 7.71 -26.72 -1.84
C ALA A 570 8.45 -25.48 -2.40
N SER A 571 7.87 -24.84 -3.41
CA SER A 571 8.55 -23.86 -4.26
C SER A 571 9.00 -22.61 -3.51
N SER A 572 8.32 -22.18 -2.45
CA SER A 572 8.74 -21.06 -1.57
C SER A 572 10.05 -21.36 -0.83
N ILE A 573 10.19 -22.58 -0.30
CA ILE A 573 11.42 -23.03 0.37
C ILE A 573 12.56 -23.17 -0.66
N VAL A 574 12.27 -23.76 -1.82
CA VAL A 574 13.24 -23.92 -2.91
C VAL A 574 13.71 -22.56 -3.45
N ALA A 575 12.80 -21.59 -3.61
CA ALA A 575 13.14 -20.22 -4.00
C ALA A 575 14.09 -19.57 -2.99
N THR A 576 13.79 -19.75 -1.71
CA THR A 576 14.62 -19.25 -0.61
C THR A 576 16.00 -19.90 -0.60
N LEU A 577 16.10 -21.22 -0.82
CA LEU A 577 17.38 -21.92 -0.95
C LEU A 577 18.20 -21.38 -2.12
N PHE A 578 17.55 -21.08 -3.25
CA PHE A 578 18.21 -20.42 -4.38
C PHE A 578 18.73 -19.03 -3.99
N LEU A 579 17.91 -18.17 -3.37
CA LEU A 579 18.32 -16.82 -2.96
C LEU A 579 19.49 -16.83 -1.95
N LYS A 580 19.48 -17.80 -1.03
CA LYS A 580 20.54 -17.97 -0.03
C LYS A 580 21.93 -18.17 -0.66
N GLU A 581 22.02 -18.66 -1.89
CA GLU A 581 23.28 -18.85 -2.61
C GLU A 581 23.93 -17.55 -3.10
N PHE A 582 23.21 -16.44 -2.99
CA PHE A 582 23.63 -15.09 -3.40
C PHE A 582 23.86 -14.15 -2.22
N VAL A 583 23.83 -14.68 -0.99
CA VAL A 583 24.23 -14.00 0.24
C VAL A 583 25.25 -14.87 0.98
N HIS A 584 26.48 -14.38 1.12
CA HIS A 584 27.59 -15.16 1.66
C HIS A 584 27.64 -15.14 3.18
N SER A 585 27.74 -13.95 3.78
CA SER A 585 28.06 -13.81 5.21
C SER A 585 27.15 -12.85 5.96
N THR A 586 26.34 -12.08 5.23
CA THR A 586 25.46 -11.07 5.83
C THR A 586 24.18 -11.71 6.38
N PRO A 587 23.75 -11.36 7.62
CA PRO A 587 22.44 -11.74 8.11
C PRO A 587 21.34 -11.25 7.16
N TRP A 588 20.55 -12.19 6.67
CA TRP A 588 19.60 -11.97 5.59
C TRP A 588 18.26 -12.65 5.87
N ALA A 589 17.19 -11.94 5.53
CA ALA A 589 15.84 -12.46 5.55
C ALA A 589 15.10 -12.16 4.23
N HIS A 590 14.29 -13.12 3.81
CA HIS A 590 13.40 -13.04 2.66
C HIS A 590 11.95 -13.04 3.13
N ILE A 591 11.16 -12.07 2.66
CA ILE A 591 9.72 -11.96 2.94
C ILE A 591 8.94 -12.22 1.64
N ASP A 592 8.29 -13.38 1.54
CA ASP A 592 7.42 -13.71 0.41
C ASP A 592 6.00 -13.18 0.67
N ILE A 593 5.63 -12.16 -0.10
CA ILE A 593 4.36 -11.43 0.00
C ILE A 593 3.36 -11.79 -1.11
N ALA A 594 3.63 -12.82 -1.92
CA ALA A 594 2.78 -13.20 -3.05
C ALA A 594 1.30 -13.39 -2.66
N GLY A 595 1.03 -13.95 -1.47
CA GLY A 595 -0.33 -14.16 -0.98
C GLY A 595 -1.02 -12.90 -0.43
N VAL A 596 -0.26 -11.90 0.03
CA VAL A 596 -0.80 -10.78 0.82
C VAL A 596 -0.72 -9.42 0.13
N ALA A 597 0.06 -9.28 -0.95
CA ALA A 597 0.25 -8.01 -1.65
C ALA A 597 -1.06 -7.43 -2.22
N TRP A 598 -1.97 -8.32 -2.66
CA TRP A 598 -3.25 -7.96 -3.27
C TRP A 598 -4.45 -8.36 -2.39
N ASN A 599 -5.41 -7.46 -2.22
CA ASN A 599 -6.69 -7.80 -1.62
C ASN A 599 -7.69 -8.22 -2.71
N PHE A 600 -7.89 -9.53 -2.85
CA PHE A 600 -8.79 -10.10 -3.85
C PHE A 600 -10.26 -9.70 -3.66
N LYS A 601 -10.71 -9.51 -2.41
CA LYS A 601 -12.11 -9.14 -2.11
C LYS A 601 -12.42 -7.71 -2.54
N THR A 602 -11.54 -6.77 -2.21
CA THR A 602 -11.72 -5.34 -2.55
C THR A 602 -11.11 -4.96 -3.89
N ARG A 603 -10.42 -5.91 -4.56
CA ARG A 603 -9.76 -5.74 -5.87
C ARG A 603 -8.78 -4.55 -5.91
N LYS A 604 -8.00 -4.38 -4.85
CA LYS A 604 -6.97 -3.34 -4.74
C LYS A 604 -5.73 -3.88 -4.03
N PRO A 605 -4.55 -3.24 -4.19
CA PRO A 605 -3.36 -3.57 -3.40
C PRO A 605 -3.60 -3.36 -1.90
N ARG A 606 -2.70 -3.92 -1.09
CA ARG A 606 -2.63 -3.58 0.35
C ARG A 606 -1.52 -2.60 0.70
N GLY A 607 -0.54 -2.40 -0.17
CA GLY A 607 0.71 -1.72 0.18
C GLY A 607 1.48 -2.46 1.29
N PHE A 608 1.30 -3.79 1.37
CA PHE A 608 1.83 -4.62 2.46
C PHE A 608 3.36 -4.54 2.51
N GLY A 609 3.90 -4.43 3.73
CA GLY A 609 5.34 -4.44 3.98
C GLY A 609 5.92 -3.05 4.22
N VAL A 610 5.24 -1.97 3.81
CA VAL A 610 5.73 -0.61 4.06
C VAL A 610 5.91 -0.37 5.56
N ARG A 611 4.90 -0.69 6.35
CA ARG A 611 4.91 -0.43 7.80
C ARG A 611 5.80 -1.41 8.53
N LEU A 612 5.79 -2.68 8.13
CA LEU A 612 6.70 -3.71 8.63
C LEU A 612 8.17 -3.29 8.48
N LEU A 613 8.59 -2.88 7.28
CA LEU A 613 9.96 -2.48 7.00
C LEU A 613 10.32 -1.16 7.69
N THR A 614 9.37 -0.23 7.78
CA THR A 614 9.58 1.05 8.47
C THR A 614 9.79 0.83 9.97
N GLU A 615 8.93 0.04 10.62
CA GLU A 615 9.08 -0.34 12.03
C GLU A 615 10.40 -1.10 12.26
N PHE A 616 10.80 -1.96 11.33
CA PHE A 616 12.10 -2.63 11.42
C PHE A 616 13.25 -1.63 11.44
N VAL A 617 13.27 -0.66 10.53
CA VAL A 617 14.32 0.37 10.49
C VAL A 617 14.31 1.22 11.77
N ILE A 618 13.14 1.73 12.18
CA ILE A 618 13.01 2.59 13.36
C ILE A 618 13.46 1.87 14.64
N ASN A 619 13.05 0.61 14.82
CA ASN A 619 13.44 -0.19 15.98
C ASN A 619 14.93 -0.57 16.01
N ASN A 620 15.68 -0.31 14.92
CA ASN A 620 17.12 -0.53 14.82
C ASN A 620 17.94 0.77 14.75
N ALA A 621 17.29 1.93 14.69
CA ALA A 621 17.92 3.22 14.89
C ALA A 621 18.11 3.44 16.39
N ILE A 622 19.33 3.18 16.89
CA ILE A 622 19.71 3.22 18.32
C ILE A 622 20.77 4.28 18.54
#